data_AF-A0A7W0VV51-F1
#
_entry.id   AF-A0A7W0VV51-F1
#
_cell.length_a   1.000
_cell.length_b   1.000
_cell.length_c   1.000
_cell.angle_alpha   90.00
_cell.angle_beta   90.00
_cell.angle_gamma   90.00
#
_symmetry.space_group_name_H-M   'P 1'
#
loop_
_entity.id
_entity.type
_entity.pdbx_description
1 polymer ?
#
loop_
_entity_poly.entity_id
_entity_poly.type
_entity_poly.pdbx_seq_one_letter_code
_entity_poly.pdbx_strand_id
1 'polypeptide(L)'
;MLERYTLNPREIARGDRALVQTRDGERELRWGQLAPWRGHGGKRGPMVYELDAASVKLKSKRCLVPADGWFAKLHKQPHWFHARGRFTLAGVVATHADDGVESFAIITVPATGIALPIVERMPVLADTRWLDDGELVALPAEWRVAAAPPGNPAQRELF
;
A
#
# COMPACT_ATOMS: atom_id res chain seq x y z
N MET A 1 0.83 22.06 20.21
CA MET A 1 1.23 20.74 20.72
C MET A 1 1.36 19.83 19.52
N LEU A 2 2.57 19.63 19.01
CA LEU A 2 2.83 18.83 17.81
C LEU A 2 3.28 17.45 18.29
N GLU A 3 2.37 16.49 18.34
CA GLU A 3 2.75 15.09 18.52
C GLU A 3 3.52 14.65 17.27
N ARG A 4 4.85 14.66 17.41
CA ARG A 4 5.76 14.07 16.43
C ARG A 4 5.69 12.56 16.60
N TYR A 5 4.74 11.92 15.95
CA TYR A 5 4.81 10.50 15.65
C TYR A 5 6.00 10.29 14.69
N THR A 6 7.20 10.10 15.23
CA THR A 6 8.37 9.66 14.48
C THR A 6 8.19 8.21 14.05
N LEU A 7 7.37 8.00 13.01
CA LEU A 7 7.58 6.88 12.11
C LEU A 7 8.92 7.15 11.44
N ASN A 8 9.96 6.44 11.86
CA ASN A 8 11.22 6.35 11.11
C ASN A 8 10.87 6.05 9.64
N PRO A 9 11.55 6.64 8.64
CA PRO A 9 11.39 6.23 7.25
C PRO A 9 11.96 4.82 7.08
N ARG A 10 11.18 3.82 7.51
CA ARG A 10 11.44 2.42 7.28
C ARG A 10 10.85 2.11 5.92
N GLU A 11 11.70 1.67 5.00
CA GLU A 11 11.21 1.02 3.79
C GLU A 11 10.45 -0.24 4.21
N ILE A 12 9.21 -0.36 3.74
CA ILE A 12 8.35 -1.51 3.98
C ILE A 12 8.35 -2.31 2.70
N ALA A 13 8.89 -3.52 2.75
CA ALA A 13 8.89 -4.45 1.63
C ALA A 13 7.61 -5.32 1.62
N ARG A 14 7.41 -6.02 0.51
CA ARG A 14 6.36 -7.05 0.42
C ARG A 14 6.61 -8.10 1.50
N GLY A 15 5.60 -8.38 2.33
CA GLY A 15 5.70 -9.32 3.45
C GLY A 15 6.08 -8.70 4.78
N ASP A 16 6.56 -7.45 4.81
CA ASP A 16 6.82 -6.73 6.06
C ASP A 16 5.54 -6.36 6.80
N ARG A 17 5.68 -6.05 8.08
CA ARG A 17 4.63 -5.46 8.90
C ARG A 17 4.66 -3.94 8.81
N ALA A 18 3.49 -3.34 8.67
CA ALA A 18 3.29 -1.90 8.60
C ALA A 18 2.25 -1.47 9.62
N LEU A 19 2.45 -0.28 10.21
CA LEU A 19 1.38 0.40 10.93
C LEU A 19 0.36 0.88 9.91
N VAL A 20 -0.91 0.54 10.12
CA VAL A 20 -2.04 1.02 9.34
C VAL A 20 -3.10 1.55 10.27
N GLN A 21 -3.83 2.57 9.84
CA GLN A 21 -4.98 3.09 10.57
C GLN A 21 -6.25 2.44 10.01
N THR A 22 -7.04 1.78 10.85
CA THR A 22 -8.39 1.32 10.51
C THR A 22 -9.43 2.18 11.23
N ARG A 23 -10.71 1.94 10.96
CA ARG A 23 -11.80 2.58 11.70
C ARG A 23 -11.77 2.27 13.21
N ASP A 24 -11.20 1.12 13.57
CA ASP A 24 -11.11 0.64 14.96
C ASP A 24 -9.82 1.11 15.67
N GLY A 25 -8.98 1.89 14.98
CA GLY A 25 -7.70 2.41 15.49
C GLY A 25 -6.48 1.92 14.72
N GLU A 26 -5.31 2.22 15.25
CA GLU A 26 -4.03 1.80 14.66
C GLU A 26 -3.78 0.31 14.87
N ARG A 27 -3.27 -0.36 13.83
CA ARG A 27 -2.98 -1.79 13.81
C ARG A 27 -1.67 -2.03 13.09
N GLU A 28 -0.85 -2.94 13.59
CA GLU A 28 0.32 -3.42 12.86
C GLU A 28 -0.05 -4.69 12.09
N LEU A 29 -0.07 -4.62 10.75
CA LEU A 29 -0.51 -5.70 9.86
C LEU A 29 0.56 -6.04 8.82
N ARG A 30 0.55 -7.29 8.34
CA ARG A 30 1.44 -7.71 7.25
C ARG A 30 0.96 -7.15 5.91
N TRP A 31 1.85 -6.56 5.13
CA TRP A 31 1.60 -6.24 3.72
C TRP A 31 1.72 -7.50 2.87
N GLY A 32 0.65 -7.87 2.18
CA GLY A 32 0.52 -9.14 1.45
C GLY A 32 -0.72 -9.86 1.94
N GLN A 33 -1.86 -9.37 1.47
CA GLN A 33 -3.18 -9.88 1.76
C GLN A 33 -3.30 -11.32 1.25
N LEU A 34 -3.69 -12.24 2.12
CA LEU A 34 -4.14 -13.54 1.66
C LEU A 34 -5.62 -13.46 1.31
N ALA A 35 -6.02 -14.21 0.27
CA ALA A 35 -7.41 -14.29 -0.11
C ALA A 35 -8.28 -14.73 1.09
N PRO A 36 -9.47 -14.12 1.30
CA PRO A 36 -10.32 -14.42 2.45
C PRO A 36 -11.04 -15.77 2.37
N TRP A 37 -10.78 -16.60 1.35
CA TRP A 37 -11.36 -17.91 1.18
C TRP A 37 -10.34 -19.02 1.42
N ARG A 38 -10.81 -20.21 1.82
CA ARG A 38 -9.96 -21.40 1.92
C ARG A 38 -9.40 -21.73 0.55
N GLY A 39 -8.09 -21.95 0.45
CA GLY A 39 -7.52 -22.42 -0.79
C GLY A 39 -7.90 -23.88 -1.09
N HIS A 40 -7.91 -24.26 -2.37
CA HIS A 40 -8.21 -25.63 -2.77
C HIS A 40 -7.15 -26.60 -2.21
N GLY A 41 -7.59 -27.64 -1.51
CA GLY A 41 -6.72 -28.68 -0.96
C GLY A 41 -5.86 -28.24 0.24
N GLY A 42 -6.27 -27.20 0.98
CA GLY A 42 -5.58 -26.73 2.19
C GLY A 42 -4.28 -25.94 1.93
N LYS A 43 -4.00 -25.61 0.66
CA LYS A 43 -2.87 -24.74 0.29
C LYS A 43 -3.29 -23.29 0.38
N ARG A 44 -2.44 -22.43 0.94
CA ARG A 44 -2.68 -20.97 0.94
C ARG A 44 -2.64 -20.43 -0.49
N GLY A 45 -3.60 -19.56 -0.81
CA GLY A 45 -3.58 -18.80 -2.06
C GLY A 45 -2.36 -17.87 -2.13
N PRO A 46 -2.06 -17.31 -3.31
CA PRO A 46 -0.97 -16.35 -3.45
C PRO A 46 -1.21 -15.11 -2.59
N MET A 47 -0.12 -14.46 -2.16
CA MET A 47 -0.19 -13.16 -1.50
C MET A 47 -0.53 -12.07 -2.52
N VAL A 48 -1.52 -11.27 -2.18
CA VAL A 48 -1.97 -10.10 -2.95
C VAL A 48 -1.43 -8.86 -2.26
N TYR A 49 -0.48 -8.18 -2.89
CA TYR A 49 0.11 -6.94 -2.36
C TYR A 49 -0.67 -5.71 -2.79
N GLU A 50 -1.33 -5.79 -3.95
CA GLU A 50 -1.97 -4.67 -4.62
C GLU A 50 -3.33 -5.11 -5.16
N LEU A 51 -4.33 -4.23 -5.10
CA LEU A 51 -5.67 -4.46 -5.63
C LEU A 51 -6.10 -3.30 -6.51
N ASP A 52 -6.78 -3.60 -7.62
CA ASP A 52 -7.41 -2.56 -8.43
C ASP A 52 -8.54 -1.90 -7.63
N ALA A 53 -8.58 -0.57 -7.57
CA ALA A 53 -9.69 0.17 -6.98
C ALA A 53 -11.06 -0.34 -7.47
N ALA A 54 -11.18 -0.68 -8.76
CA ALA A 54 -12.42 -1.21 -9.33
C ALA A 54 -12.80 -2.61 -8.81
N SER A 55 -11.86 -3.36 -8.24
CA SER A 55 -12.08 -4.69 -7.65
C SER A 55 -12.51 -4.63 -6.18
N VAL A 56 -12.44 -3.46 -5.55
CA VAL A 56 -12.73 -3.32 -4.11
C VAL A 56 -14.24 -3.37 -3.86
N LYS A 57 -14.65 -4.31 -3.00
CA LYS A 57 -16.05 -4.48 -2.60
C LYS A 57 -16.44 -3.43 -1.56
N LEU A 58 -17.70 -2.97 -1.60
CA LEU A 58 -18.26 -2.02 -0.63
C LEU A 58 -18.11 -2.47 0.84
N LYS A 59 -18.17 -3.78 1.10
CA LYS A 59 -18.07 -4.39 2.44
C LYS A 59 -16.63 -4.68 2.90
N SER A 60 -15.62 -4.33 2.11
CA SER A 60 -14.22 -4.56 2.49
C SER A 60 -13.87 -3.77 3.76
N LYS A 61 -13.08 -4.37 4.65
CA LYS A 61 -12.45 -3.62 5.75
C LYS A 61 -11.36 -2.74 5.14
N ARG A 62 -11.37 -1.45 5.46
CA ARG A 62 -10.50 -0.43 4.86
C ARG A 62 -9.44 0.03 5.86
N CYS A 63 -8.26 0.38 5.35
CA CYS A 63 -7.19 0.97 6.14
C CYS A 63 -6.50 2.11 5.38
N LEU A 64 -5.83 2.98 6.13
CA LEU A 64 -4.89 3.98 5.64
C LEU A 64 -3.48 3.52 5.97
N VAL A 65 -2.59 3.60 4.99
CA VAL A 65 -1.18 3.20 5.12
C VAL A 65 -0.33 4.48 5.08
N PRO A 66 0.19 4.97 6.21
CA PRO A 66 1.05 6.15 6.23
C PRO A 66 2.31 5.93 5.39
N ALA A 67 2.66 6.90 4.56
CA ALA A 67 3.83 6.86 3.70
C ALA A 67 4.38 8.26 3.40
N ASP A 68 5.68 8.31 3.10
CA ASP A 68 6.36 9.50 2.57
C ASP A 68 6.60 9.38 1.05
N GLY A 69 6.42 8.19 0.49
CA GLY A 69 6.63 7.88 -0.92
C GLY A 69 6.39 6.41 -1.22
N TRP A 70 6.57 6.04 -2.49
CA TRP A 70 6.50 4.66 -2.97
C TRP A 70 7.57 4.44 -4.04
N PHE A 71 7.94 3.18 -4.26
CA PHE A 71 8.98 2.83 -5.23
C PHE A 71 8.38 2.11 -6.43
N ALA A 72 8.94 2.39 -7.61
CA ALA A 72 8.62 1.69 -8.84
C ALA A 72 9.90 1.46 -9.66
N LYS A 73 9.87 0.54 -10.62
CA LYS A 73 11.03 0.20 -11.44
C LYS A 73 10.69 0.40 -12.91
N LEU A 74 11.57 1.12 -13.61
CA LEU A 74 11.64 1.09 -15.07
C LEU A 74 12.86 0.22 -15.43
N HIS A 75 12.61 -0.93 -16.04
CA HIS A 75 13.62 -1.99 -16.21
C HIS A 75 14.26 -2.38 -14.86
N LYS A 76 15.56 -2.15 -14.70
CA LYS A 76 16.32 -2.44 -13.46
C LYS A 76 16.54 -1.21 -12.58
N GLN A 77 16.10 -0.03 -13.02
CA GLN A 77 16.34 1.23 -12.30
C GLN A 77 15.18 1.52 -11.32
N PRO A 78 15.43 1.53 -9.99
CA PRO A 78 14.44 1.94 -9.03
C PRO A 78 14.26 3.47 -9.03
N HIS A 79 13.00 3.88 -8.95
CA HIS A 79 12.54 5.26 -8.88
C HIS A 79 11.71 5.44 -7.60
N TRP A 80 11.96 6.52 -6.88
CA TRP A 80 11.20 6.90 -5.69
C TRP A 80 10.24 8.02 -6.04
N PHE A 81 8.95 7.75 -5.90
CA PHE A 81 7.87 8.71 -6.06
C PHE A 81 7.49 9.26 -4.70
N HIS A 82 7.52 10.58 -4.55
CA HIS A 82 7.24 11.22 -3.27
C HIS A 82 6.52 12.56 -3.47
N ALA A 83 5.84 13.03 -2.42
CA ALA A 83 5.17 14.32 -2.39
C ALA A 83 5.70 15.15 -1.21
N ARG A 84 5.30 16.41 -1.10
CA ARG A 84 5.61 17.21 0.10
C ARG A 84 4.70 16.81 1.24
N GLY A 85 5.31 16.59 2.41
CA GLY A 85 4.59 16.17 3.61
C GLY A 85 4.24 14.68 3.61
N ARG A 86 3.60 14.26 4.70
CA ARG A 86 3.12 12.89 4.88
C ARG A 86 1.77 12.73 4.21
N PHE A 87 1.54 11.56 3.65
CA PHE A 87 0.25 11.16 3.11
C PHE A 87 -0.07 9.73 3.50
N THR A 88 -1.29 9.32 3.20
CA THR A 88 -1.75 7.95 3.41
C THR A 88 -2.17 7.34 2.09
N LEU A 89 -1.81 6.07 1.88
CA LEU A 89 -2.28 5.25 0.78
C LEU A 89 -3.54 4.50 1.19
N ALA A 90 -4.45 4.29 0.25
CA ALA A 90 -5.63 3.47 0.50
C ALA A 90 -5.24 1.99 0.56
N GLY A 91 -5.74 1.28 1.57
CA GLY A 91 -5.57 -0.16 1.68
C GLY A 91 -6.87 -0.86 2.08
N VAL A 92 -6.87 -2.18 1.88
CA VAL A 92 -7.93 -3.07 2.36
C VAL A 92 -7.33 -4.17 3.21
N VAL A 93 -8.04 -4.50 4.30
CA VAL A 93 -7.70 -5.56 5.23
C VAL A 93 -8.55 -6.78 4.92
N ALA A 94 -7.94 -7.94 4.92
CA ALA A 94 -8.65 -9.21 4.96
C ALA A 94 -8.09 -10.13 6.03
N THR A 95 -8.99 -10.94 6.57
CA THR A 95 -8.70 -12.02 7.49
C THR A 95 -8.68 -13.32 6.69
N HIS A 96 -7.57 -14.05 6.74
CA HIS A 96 -7.48 -15.34 6.07
C HIS A 96 -8.33 -16.39 6.80
N ALA A 97 -9.11 -17.18 6.05
CA ALA A 97 -10.12 -18.07 6.62
C ALA A 97 -9.57 -19.28 7.39
N ASP A 98 -8.35 -19.73 7.07
CA ASP A 98 -7.79 -20.94 7.71
C ASP A 98 -7.15 -20.67 9.07
N ASP A 99 -6.47 -19.53 9.24
CA ASP A 99 -5.65 -19.21 10.41
C ASP A 99 -6.05 -17.90 11.11
N GLY A 100 -7.06 -17.19 10.59
CA GLY A 100 -7.53 -15.93 11.19
C GLY A 100 -6.53 -14.77 11.07
N VAL A 101 -5.46 -14.92 10.28
CA VAL A 101 -4.42 -13.89 10.18
C VAL A 101 -4.92 -12.72 9.35
N GLU A 102 -4.91 -11.52 9.95
CA GLU A 102 -5.18 -10.27 9.25
C GLU A 102 -3.94 -9.80 8.46
N SER A 103 -4.18 -9.34 7.24
CA SER A 103 -3.17 -8.80 6.33
C SER A 103 -3.83 -7.76 5.44
N PHE A 104 -3.03 -6.90 4.81
CA PHE A 104 -3.55 -5.84 3.95
C PHE A 104 -2.91 -5.82 2.57
N ALA A 105 -3.63 -5.24 1.61
CA ALA A 105 -3.14 -4.89 0.29
C ALA A 105 -3.33 -3.39 0.06
N ILE A 106 -2.43 -2.78 -0.70
CA ILE A 106 -2.56 -1.39 -1.15
C ILE A 106 -3.47 -1.33 -2.36
N ILE A 107 -4.31 -0.32 -2.46
CA ILE A 107 -5.13 -0.09 -3.64
C ILE A 107 -4.32 0.69 -4.67
N THR A 108 -4.44 0.27 -5.93
CA THR A 108 -3.84 0.96 -7.07
C THR A 108 -4.91 1.41 -8.06
N VAL A 109 -4.53 2.40 -8.87
CA VAL A 109 -5.26 2.90 -10.04
C VAL A 109 -4.33 2.90 -11.25
N PRO A 110 -4.83 3.04 -12.50
CA PRO A 110 -3.98 3.29 -13.66
C PRO A 110 -3.03 4.46 -13.38
N ALA A 111 -1.76 4.32 -13.76
CA ALA A 111 -0.78 5.36 -13.57
C ALA A 111 -1.14 6.62 -14.36
N THR A 112 -0.80 7.78 -13.81
CA THR A 112 -1.03 9.08 -14.44
C THR A 112 0.20 9.98 -14.24
N GLY A 113 0.26 11.08 -15.01
CA GLY A 113 1.33 12.08 -14.88
C GLY A 113 2.73 11.47 -15.01
N ILE A 114 3.61 11.81 -14.08
CA ILE A 114 5.02 11.40 -14.10
C ILE A 114 5.26 9.90 -13.87
N ALA A 115 4.26 9.17 -13.38
CA ALA A 115 4.37 7.73 -13.15
C ALA A 115 4.09 6.89 -14.42
N LEU A 116 3.26 7.42 -15.33
CA LEU A 116 2.83 6.74 -16.55
C LEU A 116 3.97 6.18 -17.42
N PRO A 117 5.11 6.88 -17.64
CA PRO A 117 6.21 6.32 -18.42
C PRO A 117 7.05 5.26 -17.66
N ILE A 118 6.79 5.03 -16.38
CA ILE A 118 7.61 4.16 -15.50
C ILE A 118 6.84 2.89 -15.12
N VAL A 119 5.54 3.00 -14.81
CA VAL A 119 4.68 1.87 -14.38
C VAL A 119 3.26 2.02 -14.90
N GLU A 120 2.55 0.90 -15.02
CA GLU A 120 1.16 0.85 -15.46
C GLU A 120 0.16 1.22 -14.35
N ARG A 121 0.54 0.99 -13.09
CA ARG A 121 -0.32 1.15 -11.91
C ARG A 121 0.42 1.98 -10.87
N MET A 122 -0.32 2.77 -10.10
CA MET A 122 0.21 3.53 -8.97
C MET A 122 -0.70 3.44 -7.75
N PRO A 123 -0.15 3.51 -6.53
CA PRO A 123 -0.95 3.60 -5.31
C PRO A 123 -1.88 4.81 -5.33
N VAL A 124 -3.08 4.66 -4.78
CA VAL A 124 -4.03 5.77 -4.63
C VAL A 124 -3.94 6.38 -3.23
N LEU A 125 -4.01 7.72 -3.18
CA LEU A 125 -4.08 8.43 -1.90
C LEU A 125 -5.47 8.28 -1.27
N ALA A 126 -5.49 8.30 0.05
CA ALA A 126 -6.73 8.29 0.82
C ALA A 126 -6.60 9.10 2.08
N ASP A 127 -7.73 9.54 2.62
CA ASP A 127 -7.87 10.11 3.95
C ASP A 127 -9.00 9.39 4.71
N THR A 128 -9.49 9.96 5.80
CA THR A 128 -10.52 9.32 6.63
C THR A 128 -11.80 8.97 5.88
N ARG A 129 -12.14 9.66 4.78
CA ARG A 129 -13.31 9.30 3.95
C ARG A 129 -13.19 7.89 3.39
N TRP A 130 -11.98 7.46 3.04
CA TRP A 130 -11.72 6.08 2.65
C TRP A 130 -12.14 5.10 3.75
N LEU A 131 -11.93 5.41 5.03
CA LEU A 131 -12.38 4.54 6.11
C LEU A 131 -13.91 4.57 6.24
N ASP A 132 -14.51 5.74 6.11
CA ASP A 132 -15.92 5.98 6.42
C ASP A 132 -16.88 5.44 5.34
N ASP A 133 -16.70 5.87 4.09
CA ASP A 133 -17.61 5.55 2.98
C ASP A 133 -16.90 4.93 1.77
N GLY A 134 -15.57 4.91 1.77
CA GLY A 134 -14.79 4.33 0.68
C GLY A 134 -14.50 5.33 -0.45
N GLU A 135 -14.68 6.62 -0.22
CA GLU A 135 -14.22 7.66 -1.15
C GLU A 135 -12.68 7.69 -1.21
N LEU A 136 -12.15 7.69 -2.43
CA LEU A 136 -10.72 7.83 -2.69
C LEU A 136 -10.38 9.29 -2.95
N VAL A 137 -9.20 9.72 -2.51
CA VAL A 137 -8.73 11.08 -2.76
C VAL A 137 -8.13 11.16 -4.16
N ALA A 138 -8.39 12.26 -4.85
CA ALA A 138 -7.73 12.54 -6.12
C ALA A 138 -6.20 12.50 -5.95
N LEU A 139 -5.50 11.86 -6.89
CA LEU A 139 -4.04 11.83 -6.86
C LEU A 139 -3.48 13.26 -6.93
N PRO A 140 -2.44 13.59 -6.15
CA PRO A 140 -1.88 14.93 -6.16
C PRO A 140 -1.20 15.18 -7.51
N ALA A 141 -1.40 16.38 -8.05
CA ALA A 141 -0.76 16.80 -9.30
C ALA A 141 0.77 16.91 -9.20
N GLU A 142 1.32 16.91 -7.99
CA GLU A 142 2.69 17.30 -7.68
C GLU A 142 3.56 16.18 -7.09
N TRP A 143 3.29 14.94 -7.50
CA TRP A 143 4.28 13.87 -7.37
C TRP A 143 5.63 14.31 -7.93
N ARG A 144 6.70 13.96 -7.23
CA ARG A 144 8.09 14.11 -7.66
C ARG A 144 8.71 12.74 -7.81
N VAL A 145 9.65 12.60 -8.74
CA VAL A 145 10.41 11.37 -8.94
C VAL A 145 11.90 11.65 -8.82
N ALA A 146 12.59 10.81 -8.07
CA ALA A 146 14.04 10.78 -7.98
C ALA A 146 14.52 9.35 -8.25
N ALA A 147 15.75 9.20 -8.73
CA ALA A 147 16.41 7.90 -8.69
C ALA A 147 16.50 7.45 -7.22
N ALA A 148 16.11 6.21 -6.92
CA ALA A 148 16.24 5.71 -5.56
C ALA A 148 17.74 5.60 -5.20
N PRO A 149 18.14 5.93 -3.97
CA PRO A 149 19.54 5.86 -3.57
C PRO A 149 20.07 4.42 -3.75
N PRO A 150 21.27 4.25 -4.36
CA PRO A 150 21.86 2.93 -4.54
C PRO A 150 22.29 2.37 -3.18
N GLY A 151 21.71 1.24 -2.76
CA GLY A 151 22.21 0.49 -1.61
C GLY A 151 21.20 -0.12 -0.64
N ASN A 152 19.88 -0.01 -0.87
CA ASN A 152 18.94 -0.59 0.09
C ASN A 152 18.68 -2.09 -0.18
N PRO A 153 19.02 -3.01 0.74
CA PRO A 153 18.75 -4.44 0.57
C PRO A 153 17.27 -4.79 0.34
N ALA A 154 16.30 -3.97 0.81
CA ALA A 154 14.87 -4.17 0.51
C ALA A 154 14.54 -4.04 -1.00
N GLN A 155 15.38 -3.32 -1.77
CA GLN A 155 15.24 -3.26 -3.23
C GLN A 155 15.47 -4.63 -3.87
N ARG A 156 16.26 -5.52 -3.25
CA ARG A 156 16.62 -6.85 -3.76
C ARG A 156 15.47 -7.86 -3.69
N GLU A 157 14.56 -7.71 -2.73
CA GLU A 157 13.42 -8.63 -2.51
C GLU A 157 12.15 -8.22 -3.27
N LEU A 158 12.19 -7.07 -3.95
CA LEU A 158 11.24 -6.70 -5.00
C LEU A 158 11.60 -7.32 -6.37
N PHE A 159 12.43 -8.39 -6.39
CA PHE A 159 12.89 -9.10 -7.58
C PHE A 159 12.75 -10.61 -7.39
#